data_AF-A0AAW8V9N5-F1
#
_entry.id   AF-A0AAW8V9N5-F1
#
_cell.length_a   1.000
_cell.length_b   1.000
_cell.length_c   1.000
_cell.angle_alpha   90.00
_cell.angle_beta   90.00
_cell.angle_gamma   90.00
#
_symmetry.space_group_name_H-M   'P 1'
#
loop_
_entity.id
_entity.type
_entity.pdbx_description
1 polymer ?
#
loop_
_entity_poly.entity_id
_entity_poly.type
_entity_poly.pdbx_seq_one_letter_code
_entity_poly.pdbx_strand_id
1 'polypeptide(L)' 'MTNKNYEIIKQVILNDQLGNPKDLNIVVVEKNLSDIDKERIKQAILKSASNTTDVSLKELAESLCDAIHLIDSYKS' A
#
# COMPACT_ATOMS: atom_id res chain seq x y z
N MET A 1 14.28 -16.58 -5.83
CA MET A 1 13.00 -16.10 -5.27
C MET A 1 11.93 -16.34 -6.31
N THR A 2 10.95 -17.20 -6.03
CA THR A 2 9.97 -17.66 -7.02
C THR A 2 8.99 -16.53 -7.35
N ASN A 3 8.88 -16.15 -8.62
CA ASN A 3 7.98 -15.08 -9.04
C ASN A 3 6.53 -15.62 -9.03
N LYS A 4 5.71 -15.13 -8.08
CA LYS A 4 4.34 -15.60 -7.87
C LYS A 4 3.46 -15.43 -9.12
N ASN A 5 3.72 -14.40 -9.93
CA ASN A 5 3.01 -14.16 -11.18
C ASN A 5 3.38 -15.21 -12.25
N TYR A 6 4.65 -15.62 -12.30
CA TYR A 6 5.12 -16.65 -13.23
C TYR A 6 4.45 -18.00 -12.95
N GLU A 7 4.32 -18.40 -11.69
CA GLU A 7 3.66 -19.66 -11.33
C GLU A 7 2.15 -19.64 -11.66
N ILE A 8 1.47 -18.50 -11.51
CA ILE A 8 0.07 -18.35 -11.90
C ILE A 8 -0.08 -18.48 -13.43
N ILE A 9 0.75 -17.78 -14.20
CA ILE A 9 0.75 -17.86 -15.68
C ILE A 9 1.00 -19.29 -16.14
N LYS A 10 1.96 -19.99 -15.53
CA LYS A 10 2.26 -21.39 -15.83
C LYS A 10 1.06 -22.31 -15.58
N GLN A 11 0.34 -22.11 -14.48
CA GLN A 11 -0.87 -22.88 -14.17
C GLN A 11 -2.03 -22.57 -15.14
N VAL A 12 -2.21 -21.31 -15.55
CA VAL A 12 -3.21 -20.93 -16.57
C VAL A 12 -2.94 -21.69 -17.87
N ILE A 13 -1.70 -21.66 -18.36
CA ILE A 13 -1.30 -22.35 -19.61
C ILE A 13 -1.51 -23.85 -19.51
N LEU A 14 -1.11 -24.49 -18.40
CA LEU A 14 -1.27 -25.93 -18.21
C LEU A 14 -2.75 -26.34 -18.19
N ASN A 15 -3.62 -25.57 -17.51
CA ASN A 15 -5.04 -25.89 -17.43
C ASN A 15 -5.76 -25.73 -18.77
N ASP A 16 -5.37 -24.74 -19.57
CA ASP A 16 -5.87 -24.56 -20.94
C ASP A 16 -5.47 -25.72 -21.85
N GLN A 17 -4.20 -26.14 -21.82
CA GLN A 17 -3.69 -27.30 -22.57
C GLN A 17 -4.37 -28.62 -22.19
N LEU A 18 -4.82 -28.75 -20.94
CA LEU A 18 -5.55 -29.91 -20.43
C LEU A 18 -7.05 -29.87 -20.74
N GLY A 19 -7.55 -28.83 -21.43
CA GLY A 19 -8.97 -28.68 -21.79
C GLY A 19 -9.87 -28.35 -20.59
N ASN A 20 -9.30 -27.88 -19.48
CA ASN A 20 -10.03 -27.48 -18.27
C ASN A 20 -9.58 -26.09 -17.81
N PRO A 21 -9.84 -25.03 -18.61
CA PRO A 21 -9.40 -23.69 -18.28
C PRO A 21 -10.03 -23.25 -16.96
N LYS A 22 -9.19 -22.94 -15.98
CA LYS A 22 -9.63 -22.36 -14.71
C LYS A 22 -9.74 -20.85 -14.87
N ASP A 23 -10.86 -20.31 -14.41
CA ASP A 23 -11.02 -18.87 -14.30
C ASP A 23 -10.15 -18.36 -13.13
N LEU A 24 -8.97 -17.86 -13.48
CA LEU A 24 -7.96 -17.37 -12.55
C LEU A 24 -7.78 -15.87 -12.79
N ASN A 25 -8.09 -15.06 -11.78
CA ASN A 25 -7.92 -13.62 -11.86
C ASN A 25 -6.54 -13.20 -11.34
N ILE A 26 -5.76 -12.51 -12.17
CA ILE A 26 -4.47 -11.93 -11.77
C ILE A 26 -4.75 -10.53 -11.21
N VAL A 27 -4.74 -10.40 -9.88
CA VAL A 27 -4.85 -9.10 -9.22
C VAL A 27 -3.45 -8.60 -8.88
N VAL A 28 -2.98 -7.58 -9.60
CA VAL A 28 -1.79 -6.82 -9.22
C VAL A 28 -2.23 -5.84 -8.14
N VAL A 29 -1.89 -6.13 -6.88
CA VAL A 29 -2.08 -5.19 -5.78
C VAL A 29 -0.94 -4.18 -5.83
N GLU A 30 -1.14 -3.09 -6.55
CA GLU A 30 -0.27 -1.93 -6.41
C GLU A 30 -0.44 -1.35 -4.99
N LYS A 31 0.67 -0.91 -4.37
CA LYS A 31 0.62 -0.19 -3.09
C LYS A 31 0.07 1.22 -3.34
N ASN A 32 -1.19 1.30 -3.74
CA ASN A 32 -1.85 2.56 -4.01
C ASN A 32 -2.71 2.90 -2.81
N LEU A 33 -2.62 4.16 -2.39
CA LEU A 33 -3.54 4.73 -1.43
C LEU A 33 -4.43 5.66 -2.22
N SER A 34 -5.73 5.42 -2.18
CA SER A 34 -6.69 6.39 -2.70
C SER A 34 -6.50 7.73 -1.97
N ASP A 35 -6.89 8.84 -2.61
CA ASP A 35 -6.76 10.16 -1.99
C ASP A 35 -7.52 10.25 -0.66
N ILE A 36 -8.66 9.56 -0.55
CA ILE A 36 -9.44 9.47 0.70
C ILE A 36 -8.70 8.66 1.78
N ASP A 37 -7.97 7.60 1.43
CA ASP A 37 -7.18 6.85 2.40
C ASP A 37 -5.97 7.66 2.87
N LYS A 38 -5.32 8.39 1.95
CA LYS A 38 -4.23 9.33 2.30
C LYS A 38 -4.72 10.37 3.30
N GLU A 39 -5.87 10.99 3.05
CA GLU A 39 -6.44 12.00 3.94
C GLU A 39 -6.79 11.43 5.32
N ARG A 40 -7.42 10.24 5.35
CA ARG A 40 -7.73 9.54 6.61
C ARG A 40 -6.48 9.24 7.44
N ILE A 41 -5.39 8.79 6.80
CA ILE A 41 -4.13 8.52 7.49
C ILE A 41 -3.52 9.81 8.04
N LYS A 42 -3.49 10.90 7.25
CA LYS A 42 -3.00 12.21 7.73
C LYS A 42 -3.79 12.69 8.96
N GLN A 43 -5.11 12.59 8.93
CA GLN A 43 -5.96 12.97 10.07
C GLN A 43 -5.67 12.11 11.31
N ALA A 44 -5.49 10.79 11.13
CA ALA A 44 -5.15 9.89 12.22
C ALA A 44 -3.80 10.25 12.87
N ILE A 45 -2.79 10.58 12.05
CA ILE A 45 -1.47 10.99 12.52
C ILE A 45 -1.55 12.31 13.31
N LEU A 46 -2.22 13.33 12.77
CA LEU A 46 -2.38 14.62 13.44
C LEU A 46 -3.11 14.48 14.78
N LYS A 47 -4.16 13.65 14.83
CA LYS A 47 -4.89 13.35 16.06
C LYS A 47 -4.04 12.59 17.09
N SER A 48 -3.12 11.74 16.64
CA SER A 48 -2.20 11.06 17.55
C SER A 48 -1.18 12.04 18.14
N ALA A 49 -0.64 12.94 17.29
CA ALA A 49 0.38 13.91 17.68
C ALA A 49 -0.14 14.98 18.65
N SER A 50 -1.44 15.31 18.60
CA SER A 50 -2.04 16.25 19.56
C SER A 50 -1.99 15.76 21.01
N ASN A 51 -1.76 14.46 21.23
CA ASN A 51 -1.64 13.87 22.57
C ASN A 51 -0.18 13.66 22.99
N THR A 52 0.80 14.04 22.16
CA THR A 52 2.22 13.85 22.44
C THR A 52 2.76 15.03 23.25
N THR A 53 3.21 14.79 24.49
CA THR A 53 3.78 15.81 25.39
C THR A 53 5.29 15.68 25.59
N ASP A 54 5.88 14.55 25.19
CA ASP A 54 7.22 14.14 25.62
C ASP A 54 8.31 14.40 24.58
N VAL A 55 8.00 15.16 23.53
CA VAL A 55 8.89 15.45 22.40
C VAL A 55 8.97 16.96 22.20
N SER A 56 10.13 17.48 21.79
CA SER A 56 10.23 18.89 21.46
C SER A 56 9.30 19.25 20.28
N LEU A 57 8.71 20.45 20.33
CA LEU A 57 7.80 20.91 19.27
C LEU A 57 8.46 20.91 17.88
N LYS A 58 9.78 21.16 17.83
CA LYS A 58 10.55 21.15 16.60
C LYS A 58 10.66 19.74 16.03
N GLU A 59 11.10 18.76 16.81
CA GLU A 59 11.23 17.36 16.37
C GLU A 59 9.87 16.77 16.00
N LEU A 60 8.82 17.12 16.74
CA LEU A 60 7.45 16.72 16.42
C LEU A 60 7.00 17.29 15.06
N ALA A 61 7.28 18.56 14.80
CA ALA A 61 6.94 19.19 13.52
C ALA A 61 7.70 18.58 12.34
N GLU A 62 9.01 18.34 12.50
CA GLU A 62 9.85 17.69 11.47
C GLU A 62 9.33 16.28 11.17
N SER A 63 9.08 15.47 12.20
CA SER A 63 8.55 14.11 12.06
C SER A 63 7.18 14.07 11.37
N LEU A 64 6.31 15.04 11.67
CA LEU A 64 4.99 15.16 11.04
C LEU A 64 5.09 15.52 9.57
N CYS A 65 5.97 16.47 9.22
CA CYS A 65 6.23 16.84 7.82
C CYS A 65 6.73 15.64 7.02
N ASP A 66 7.67 14.87 7.56
CA ASP A 66 8.21 13.68 6.91
C ASP A 66 7.13 12.60 6.72
N ALA A 67 6.30 12.38 7.75
CA ALA A 67 5.20 11.42 7.67
C ALA A 67 4.16 11.80 6.60
N ILE A 68 3.80 13.09 6.54
CA ILE A 68 2.86 13.60 5.53
C ILE A 68 3.45 13.46 4.13
N HIS A 69 4.72 13.81 3.94
CA HIS A 69 5.39 13.69 2.65
C HIS A 69 5.47 12.24 2.18
N LEU A 70 5.75 11.31 3.10
CA LEU A 70 5.74 9.87 2.81
C LEU A 70 4.35 9.41 2.34
N ILE A 71 3.26 9.85 2.99
CA ILE A 71 1.89 9.52 2.59
C ILE A 71 1.58 10.05 1.18
N ASP A 72 1.99 11.29 0.89
CA ASP A 72 1.79 11.91 -0.41
C ASP A 72 2.59 11.23 -1.53
N SER A 73 3.68 10.55 -1.19
CA SER A 73 4.48 9.78 -2.16
C SER A 73 3.82 8.48 -2.64
N TYR A 74 2.77 7.99 -1.96
CA TYR A 74 2.02 6.82 -2.44
C TYR A 74 1.28 7.16 -3.72
N LYS A 75 1.31 6.25 -4.69
CA LYS A 75 0.52 6.40 -5.92
C LYS A 75 -0.97 6.28 -5.61
N SER A 76 -1.80 7.00 -6.36
CA SER A 76 -3.27 6.88 -6.32
C SER A 76 -3.72 5.88 -7.37
#